data_AF-A0A3Q9UTI3-F1
#
_entry.id   AF-A0A3Q9UTI3-F1
#
_cell.length_a   1.000
_cell.length_b   1.000
_cell.length_c   1.000
_cell.angle_alpha   90.00
_cell.angle_beta   90.00
_cell.angle_gamma   90.00
#
_symmetry.space_group_name_H-M   'P 1'
#
loop_
_entity.id
_entity.type
_entity.pdbx_description
1 polymer ?
#
loop_
_entity_poly.entity_id
_entity_poly.type
_entity_poly.pdbx_seq_one_letter_code
_entity_poly.pdbx_strand_id
1 'polypeptide(L)'
;MQPLTPGVFFSVPLRAPPPGFSPLSAHRPLGAGSGATMSALRAALALVLVPLLTAGAVQAADPPAAALSSEALPSASSILEKTSLAADYYRPILRLAPVSTLAGWSWATFEQGENALYSASGNPAYLADGMTWGGLTSWKVATTGLDPDDLKAGQVYHALNASDPRASLTSMDARMAQGLATLPLDQYDWSDALFMGLPNWASWSKRKNDPAYLAKMDALYEWSRDQGAQSDRCAGRAVPQSGLFDAAEGLWYRDCRYVGVPDAGGNKVFWGRGNGWAMAAMADVIDALPAGDARAVPYQAMLRTMAARVIGLQGSDGLWRSSLLNSSAFPAPETSSTALFAYALAAGISSGTLDRTTYLPAVTRAWQGLTTVSLKPSGFVSGCQSVGFQPAGSYAAATPRTAATATSAGTLIADSPPFCVGALLLAGSAIAALGGGSTPTPTVTPTVTPTATATPTPTATATPTRTPTPTPTPTPGVSGPGRYQETSPALTRSGTWTTLKAASDDGGGSAYSTGATATTTMTFTGTGVQWISRLSPSGGINEVYLDGVRVARIDRYSSTTQYRRTVWTSAVLPAGVHTVSFRATADRNPAAKGRTLLLDAVLITG
;
A
#
# COMPACT_ATOMS: atom_id res chain seq x y z
N MET A 1 68.11 10.37 -30.54
CA MET A 1 68.81 9.12 -30.91
C MET A 1 68.23 7.99 -30.08
N GLN A 2 67.70 6.96 -30.76
CA GLN A 2 67.13 5.69 -30.24
C GLN A 2 68.24 4.71 -29.78
N PRO A 3 67.99 3.56 -29.08
CA PRO A 3 66.98 2.48 -29.34
C PRO A 3 66.18 1.98 -28.09
N LEU A 4 64.91 1.55 -28.15
CA LEU A 4 64.23 0.27 -28.56
C LEU A 4 64.35 -0.97 -27.60
N THR A 5 63.28 -1.20 -26.79
CA THR A 5 62.49 -2.43 -26.39
C THR A 5 63.15 -3.78 -26.01
N PRO A 6 62.50 -4.76 -25.28
CA PRO A 6 61.05 -5.02 -24.99
C PRO A 6 60.72 -5.21 -23.47
N GLY A 7 59.50 -5.32 -22.92
CA GLY A 7 58.19 -5.80 -23.37
C GLY A 7 57.85 -7.15 -22.69
N VAL A 8 57.21 -7.16 -21.51
CA VAL A 8 56.70 -8.38 -20.84
C VAL A 8 55.22 -8.22 -20.49
N PHE A 9 54.40 -9.10 -21.08
CA PHE A 9 52.96 -9.26 -20.87
C PHE A 9 52.68 -10.15 -19.66
N PHE A 10 51.65 -9.80 -18.86
CA PHE A 10 50.99 -10.73 -17.94
C PHE A 10 49.63 -11.16 -18.52
N SER A 11 49.45 -12.46 -18.68
CA SER A 11 48.24 -13.13 -19.17
C SER A 11 47.19 -13.29 -18.07
N VAL A 12 45.93 -12.97 -18.39
CA VAL A 12 44.73 -13.33 -17.60
C VAL A 12 43.99 -14.44 -18.37
N PRO A 13 43.57 -15.56 -17.75
CA PRO A 13 42.87 -16.62 -18.45
C PRO A 13 41.39 -16.29 -18.66
N LEU A 14 40.95 -16.36 -19.92
CA LEU A 14 39.54 -16.35 -20.34
C LEU A 14 38.90 -17.71 -20.04
N ARG A 15 37.76 -17.69 -19.35
CA ARG A 15 36.92 -18.86 -19.08
C ARG A 15 35.87 -18.99 -20.19
N ALA A 16 35.78 -20.19 -20.78
CA ALA A 16 34.89 -20.53 -21.89
C ALA A 16 33.39 -20.57 -21.50
N PRO A 17 32.46 -20.32 -22.45
CA PRO A 17 31.02 -20.49 -22.25
C PRO A 17 30.54 -21.92 -22.57
N PRO A 18 29.43 -22.40 -21.97
CA PRO A 18 28.80 -23.67 -22.34
C PRO A 18 27.82 -23.54 -23.52
N PRO A 19 27.42 -24.66 -24.17
CA PRO A 19 26.89 -24.66 -25.54
C PRO A 19 25.35 -24.65 -25.65
N GLY A 20 24.87 -24.06 -26.76
CA GLY A 20 23.94 -24.66 -27.71
C GLY A 20 22.47 -24.85 -27.35
N PHE A 21 21.59 -24.02 -27.96
CA PHE A 21 20.28 -24.46 -28.44
C PHE A 21 20.02 -23.85 -29.83
N SER A 22 19.82 -24.72 -30.82
CA SER A 22 19.46 -24.39 -32.21
C SER A 22 18.00 -23.93 -32.33
N PRO A 23 17.67 -22.97 -33.21
CA PRO A 23 16.29 -22.77 -33.67
C PRO A 23 15.98 -23.71 -34.85
N LEU A 24 14.80 -24.34 -34.79
CA LEU A 24 14.23 -25.19 -35.83
C LEU A 24 13.87 -24.39 -37.09
N SER A 25 14.14 -25.04 -38.21
CA SER A 25 14.09 -24.58 -39.58
C SER A 25 12.75 -24.01 -40.05
N ALA A 26 12.89 -22.98 -40.89
CA ALA A 26 11.91 -22.57 -41.88
C ALA A 26 11.60 -23.70 -42.87
N HIS A 27 10.33 -23.84 -43.23
CA HIS A 27 9.91 -24.49 -44.47
C HIS A 27 9.28 -23.46 -45.43
N ARG A 28 9.75 -23.57 -46.67
CA ARG A 28 9.46 -22.75 -47.86
C ARG A 28 7.96 -22.61 -48.17
N PRO A 29 7.52 -21.51 -48.80
CA PRO A 29 6.35 -21.53 -49.66
C PRO A 29 6.73 -21.86 -51.11
N LEU A 30 5.92 -22.70 -51.77
CA LEU A 30 5.87 -22.82 -53.22
C LEU A 30 4.80 -21.86 -53.76
N GLY A 31 5.12 -21.18 -54.85
CA GLY A 31 4.33 -20.09 -55.41
C GLY A 31 3.26 -20.48 -56.43
N ALA A 32 2.38 -19.48 -56.64
CA ALA A 32 1.72 -19.01 -57.85
C ALA A 32 0.92 -19.97 -58.75
N GLY A 33 -0.35 -19.60 -58.98
CA GLY A 33 -1.21 -20.12 -60.05
C GLY A 33 -2.54 -19.36 -60.15
N SER A 34 -2.60 -18.47 -61.14
CA SER A 34 -3.63 -17.50 -61.56
C SER A 34 -4.97 -18.08 -62.07
N GLY A 35 -6.04 -17.25 -62.04
CA GLY A 35 -6.97 -17.14 -63.18
C GLY A 35 -8.49 -17.30 -62.96
N ALA A 36 -9.20 -16.17 -62.95
CA ALA A 36 -10.39 -15.83 -63.74
C ALA A 36 -11.79 -16.50 -63.55
N THR A 37 -12.74 -15.65 -63.09
CA THR A 37 -14.05 -15.27 -63.67
C THR A 37 -15.32 -16.17 -63.70
N MET A 38 -16.45 -15.48 -63.41
CA MET A 38 -17.84 -15.56 -63.92
C MET A 38 -18.97 -16.22 -63.08
N SER A 39 -19.79 -15.33 -62.51
CA SER A 39 -21.27 -15.17 -62.51
C SER A 39 -22.27 -16.35 -62.48
N ALA A 40 -23.20 -16.21 -61.53
CA ALA A 40 -24.66 -16.51 -61.56
C ALA A 40 -25.06 -18.01 -61.67
N LEU A 41 -26.06 -18.57 -60.96
CA LEU A 41 -27.41 -18.10 -60.63
C LEU A 41 -28.08 -19.06 -59.59
N ARG A 42 -28.91 -18.50 -58.70
CA ARG A 42 -30.07 -19.06 -57.94
C ARG A 42 -30.32 -20.59 -57.87
N ALA A 43 -30.47 -21.10 -56.64
CA ALA A 43 -31.64 -21.90 -56.22
C ALA A 43 -31.73 -21.99 -54.69
N ALA A 44 -32.90 -21.66 -54.14
CA ALA A 44 -33.24 -21.79 -52.73
C ALA A 44 -33.68 -23.23 -52.41
N LEU A 45 -33.22 -23.78 -51.29
CA LEU A 45 -33.93 -24.83 -50.58
C LEU A 45 -33.67 -24.69 -49.08
N ALA A 46 -34.72 -24.40 -48.33
CA ALA A 46 -34.69 -24.26 -46.89
C ALA A 46 -34.46 -25.63 -46.23
N LEU A 47 -33.42 -25.73 -45.40
CA LEU A 47 -33.30 -26.78 -44.40
C LEU A 47 -33.23 -26.10 -43.03
N VAL A 48 -34.24 -26.38 -42.20
CA VAL A 48 -34.33 -25.92 -40.81
C VAL A 48 -33.19 -26.55 -40.02
N LEU A 49 -32.21 -25.74 -39.64
CA LEU A 49 -31.20 -26.08 -38.64
C LEU A 49 -31.45 -25.22 -37.39
N VAL A 50 -31.83 -25.85 -36.29
CA VAL A 50 -31.89 -25.22 -34.96
C VAL A 50 -30.46 -24.96 -34.51
N PRO A 51 -30.03 -23.71 -34.25
CA PRO A 51 -28.73 -23.46 -33.64
C PRO A 51 -28.88 -23.57 -32.12
N LEU A 52 -28.10 -24.47 -31.52
CA LEU A 52 -27.76 -24.41 -30.10
C LEU A 52 -27.09 -23.05 -29.84
N LEU A 53 -27.77 -22.19 -29.08
CA LEU A 53 -27.20 -20.96 -28.51
C LEU A 53 -26.09 -21.35 -27.54
N THR A 54 -24.84 -21.25 -27.97
CA THR A 54 -23.71 -21.12 -27.04
C THR A 54 -23.75 -19.70 -26.47
N ALA A 55 -24.29 -19.57 -25.27
CA ALA A 55 -24.15 -18.35 -24.47
C ALA A 55 -22.68 -18.17 -24.07
N GLY A 56 -21.91 -17.54 -24.95
CA GLY A 56 -20.64 -16.92 -24.58
C GLY A 56 -20.96 -15.75 -23.66
N ALA A 57 -20.66 -15.88 -22.38
CA ALA A 57 -20.69 -14.76 -21.45
C ALA A 57 -19.57 -13.78 -21.85
N VAL A 58 -19.89 -12.86 -22.76
CA VAL A 58 -19.17 -11.60 -22.88
C VAL A 58 -19.44 -10.87 -21.57
N GLN A 59 -18.43 -10.78 -20.73
CA GLN A 59 -18.49 -9.97 -19.52
C GLN A 59 -18.66 -8.53 -19.99
N ALA A 60 -19.89 -8.01 -19.87
CA ALA A 60 -20.18 -6.62 -20.15
C ALA A 60 -19.24 -5.77 -19.28
N ALA A 61 -18.56 -4.80 -19.89
CA ALA A 61 -17.90 -3.75 -19.13
C ALA A 61 -18.93 -3.12 -18.19
N ASP A 62 -18.55 -2.92 -16.93
CA ASP A 62 -19.40 -2.23 -15.96
C ASP A 62 -19.87 -0.89 -16.58
N PRO A 63 -21.14 -0.49 -16.36
CA PRO A 63 -21.62 0.78 -16.85
C PRO A 63 -20.72 1.91 -16.31
N PRO A 64 -20.48 2.98 -17.10
CA PRO A 64 -19.69 4.10 -16.64
C PRO A 64 -20.28 4.62 -15.33
N ALA A 65 -19.42 4.76 -14.32
CA ALA A 65 -19.82 5.26 -13.01
C ALA A 65 -20.60 6.57 -13.17
N ALA A 66 -21.77 6.64 -12.54
CA ALA A 66 -22.64 7.81 -12.59
C ALA A 66 -21.86 9.06 -12.16
N ALA A 67 -22.08 10.18 -12.86
CA ALA A 67 -21.43 11.44 -12.54
C ALA A 67 -21.76 11.86 -11.09
N LEU A 68 -20.74 12.12 -10.29
CA LEU A 68 -20.93 12.57 -8.90
C LEU A 68 -21.35 14.04 -8.89
N SER A 69 -22.42 14.36 -8.16
CA SER A 69 -22.87 15.75 -7.98
C SER A 69 -21.96 16.52 -7.02
N SER A 70 -21.95 17.85 -7.11
CA SER A 70 -21.15 18.73 -6.23
C SER A 70 -21.75 18.82 -4.82
N GLU A 71 -21.82 17.69 -4.11
CA GLU A 71 -22.27 17.70 -2.72
C GLU A 71 -21.25 18.42 -1.83
N ALA A 72 -21.73 18.85 -0.66
CA ALA A 72 -20.86 19.40 0.37
C ALA A 72 -19.86 18.34 0.84
N LEU A 73 -18.67 18.80 1.27
CA LEU A 73 -17.68 17.92 1.88
C LEU A 73 -18.29 17.20 3.09
N PRO A 74 -18.14 15.87 3.23
CA PRO A 74 -18.63 15.14 4.39
C PRO A 74 -18.02 15.66 5.70
N SER A 75 -18.65 15.32 6.84
CA SER A 75 -18.10 15.70 8.15
C SER A 75 -16.72 15.08 8.38
N ALA A 76 -15.87 15.77 9.13
CA ALA A 76 -14.56 15.27 9.52
C ALA A 76 -14.65 13.88 10.18
N SER A 77 -15.66 13.66 11.04
CA SER A 77 -15.89 12.35 11.67
C SER A 77 -16.19 11.23 10.66
N SER A 78 -17.03 11.50 9.65
CA SER A 78 -17.37 10.52 8.61
C SER A 78 -16.17 10.22 7.70
N ILE A 79 -15.37 11.24 7.41
CA ILE A 79 -14.11 11.08 6.67
C ILE A 79 -13.19 10.14 7.45
N LEU A 80 -12.92 10.45 8.73
CA LEU A 80 -12.03 9.67 9.57
C LEU A 80 -12.55 8.24 9.79
N GLU A 81 -13.85 8.01 9.89
CA GLU A 81 -14.42 6.66 9.97
C GLU A 81 -14.05 5.80 8.75
N LYS A 82 -14.16 6.36 7.53
CA LYS A 82 -13.76 5.66 6.30
C LYS A 82 -12.25 5.50 6.20
N THR A 83 -11.49 6.50 6.63
CA THR A 83 -10.02 6.43 6.67
C THR A 83 -9.54 5.35 7.64
N SER A 84 -10.14 5.27 8.84
CA SER A 84 -9.91 4.22 9.83
C SER A 84 -10.30 2.84 9.32
N LEU A 85 -11.45 2.71 8.63
CA LEU A 85 -11.87 1.46 8.01
C LEU A 85 -10.82 0.92 7.03
N ALA A 86 -10.22 1.80 6.23
CA ALA A 86 -9.11 1.43 5.37
C ALA A 86 -7.90 1.01 6.21
N ALA A 87 -7.41 1.84 7.14
CA ALA A 87 -6.24 1.52 7.96
C ALA A 87 -6.39 0.17 8.69
N ASP A 88 -7.52 -0.05 9.36
CA ASP A 88 -7.77 -1.23 10.19
C ASP A 88 -7.78 -2.55 9.41
N TYR A 89 -8.11 -2.51 8.10
CA TYR A 89 -7.98 -3.68 7.24
C TYR A 89 -6.52 -4.09 7.01
N TYR A 90 -5.59 -3.13 6.94
CA TYR A 90 -4.18 -3.37 6.62
C TYR A 90 -3.27 -3.42 7.86
N ARG A 91 -3.67 -2.88 9.01
CA ARG A 91 -2.87 -2.91 10.25
C ARG A 91 -2.40 -4.31 10.68
N PRO A 92 -3.22 -5.38 10.62
CA PRO A 92 -2.75 -6.73 10.93
C PRO A 92 -1.65 -7.23 9.97
N ILE A 93 -1.60 -6.68 8.76
CA ILE A 93 -0.69 -7.07 7.67
C ILE A 93 0.73 -6.54 7.92
N LEU A 94 0.87 -5.39 8.58
CA LEU A 94 2.17 -4.79 8.94
C LEU A 94 3.11 -5.81 9.62
N ARG A 95 2.55 -6.66 10.48
CA ARG A 95 3.29 -7.66 11.26
C ARG A 95 3.68 -8.91 10.46
N LEU A 96 3.22 -9.04 9.22
CA LEU A 96 3.45 -10.18 8.33
C LEU A 96 4.49 -9.88 7.25
N ALA A 97 4.92 -8.62 7.09
CA ALA A 97 5.89 -8.24 6.07
C ALA A 97 7.33 -8.55 6.52
N PRO A 98 8.20 -9.04 5.62
CA PRO A 98 9.59 -9.23 5.97
C PRO A 98 10.25 -7.88 6.25
N VAL A 99 11.08 -7.84 7.29
CA VAL A 99 11.76 -6.64 7.79
C VAL A 99 12.49 -5.86 6.70
N SER A 100 13.15 -6.55 5.75
CA SER A 100 13.87 -5.91 4.65
C SER A 100 12.97 -5.10 3.71
N THR A 101 11.68 -5.42 3.63
CA THR A 101 10.71 -4.69 2.78
C THR A 101 9.97 -3.61 3.55
N LEU A 102 9.96 -3.70 4.88
CA LEU A 102 9.26 -2.75 5.76
C LEU A 102 9.88 -1.35 5.72
N ALA A 103 11.21 -1.23 5.64
CA ALA A 103 11.87 0.07 5.57
C ALA A 103 11.82 0.72 4.16
N GLY A 104 11.28 0.02 3.15
CA GLY A 104 11.20 0.52 1.78
C GLY A 104 10.10 1.57 1.59
N TRP A 105 10.19 2.33 0.51
CA TRP A 105 9.30 3.46 0.19
C TRP A 105 7.81 3.13 0.27
N SER A 106 7.42 1.91 -0.11
CA SER A 106 6.01 1.51 -0.16
C SER A 106 5.38 1.44 1.23
N TRP A 107 6.02 0.71 2.15
CA TRP A 107 5.57 0.60 3.54
C TRP A 107 5.79 1.91 4.30
N ALA A 108 6.90 2.62 4.08
CA ALA A 108 7.09 3.94 4.66
C ALA A 108 5.98 4.93 4.24
N THR A 109 5.43 4.83 3.03
CA THR A 109 4.29 5.65 2.61
C THR A 109 2.99 5.25 3.32
N PHE A 110 2.78 3.95 3.59
CA PHE A 110 1.68 3.49 4.42
C PHE A 110 1.76 4.08 5.83
N GLU A 111 2.93 3.97 6.46
CA GLU A 111 3.18 4.47 7.81
C GLU A 111 3.10 6.00 7.90
N GLN A 112 3.51 6.73 6.85
CA GLN A 112 3.29 8.17 6.78
C GLN A 112 1.78 8.50 6.84
N GLY A 113 0.96 7.75 6.10
CA GLY A 113 -0.49 7.89 6.10
C GLY A 113 -1.12 7.50 7.44
N GLU A 114 -0.66 6.43 8.08
CA GLU A 114 -1.13 6.00 9.40
C GLU A 114 -0.77 7.02 10.49
N ASN A 115 0.43 7.60 10.44
CA ASN A 115 0.82 8.67 11.36
C ASN A 115 0.05 9.99 11.12
N ALA A 116 -0.32 10.30 9.88
CA ALA A 116 -1.23 11.41 9.58
C ALA A 116 -2.63 11.14 10.16
N LEU A 117 -3.11 9.90 10.07
CA LEU A 117 -4.38 9.49 10.66
C LEU A 117 -4.34 9.53 12.19
N TYR A 118 -3.23 9.15 12.82
CA TYR A 118 -3.01 9.36 14.26
C TYR A 118 -3.20 10.84 14.62
N SER A 119 -2.53 11.73 13.90
CA SER A 119 -2.59 13.18 14.14
C SER A 119 -4.01 13.74 13.98
N ALA A 120 -4.78 13.22 13.01
CA ALA A 120 -6.14 13.68 12.73
C ALA A 120 -7.21 13.07 13.64
N SER A 121 -7.04 11.81 14.08
CA SER A 121 -8.04 11.07 14.86
C SER A 121 -7.77 11.02 16.36
N GLY A 122 -6.50 11.23 16.77
CA GLY A 122 -6.05 11.03 18.15
C GLY A 122 -6.04 9.56 18.61
N ASN A 123 -6.28 8.59 17.72
CA ASN A 123 -6.33 7.17 18.08
C ASN A 123 -4.91 6.63 18.36
N PRO A 124 -4.55 6.30 19.61
CA PRO A 124 -3.19 5.92 19.98
C PRO A 124 -2.74 4.59 19.35
N ALA A 125 -3.67 3.80 18.80
CA ALA A 125 -3.34 2.55 18.14
C ALA A 125 -2.45 2.77 16.90
N TYR A 126 -2.70 3.84 16.14
CA TYR A 126 -1.92 4.19 14.94
C TYR A 126 -0.49 4.65 15.29
N LEU A 127 -0.32 5.40 16.39
CA LEU A 127 1.02 5.71 16.91
C LEU A 127 1.74 4.44 17.36
N ALA A 128 1.05 3.53 18.05
CA ALA A 128 1.63 2.28 18.52
C ALA A 128 2.09 1.37 17.38
N ASP A 129 1.35 1.35 16.26
CA ASP A 129 1.74 0.60 15.07
C ASP A 129 2.98 1.22 14.40
N GLY A 130 3.06 2.54 14.26
CA GLY A 130 4.27 3.22 13.78
C GLY A 130 5.50 2.98 14.66
N MET A 131 5.33 2.96 15.99
CA MET A 131 6.41 2.60 16.93
C MET A 131 6.83 1.13 16.80
N THR A 132 5.87 0.25 16.52
CA THR A 132 6.15 -1.17 16.25
C THR A 132 6.93 -1.34 14.95
N TRP A 133 6.53 -0.64 13.88
CA TRP A 133 7.23 -0.63 12.60
C TRP A 133 8.66 -0.10 12.73
N GLY A 134 8.87 1.00 13.46
CA GLY A 134 10.19 1.52 13.77
C GLY A 134 11.07 0.52 14.54
N GLY A 135 10.49 -0.22 15.48
CA GLY A 135 11.17 -1.33 16.16
C GLY A 135 11.57 -2.46 15.22
N LEU A 136 10.65 -2.90 14.33
CA LEU A 136 10.89 -3.98 13.37
C LEU A 136 11.99 -3.63 12.37
N THR A 137 12.04 -2.38 11.92
CA THR A 137 13.09 -1.86 11.01
C THR A 137 14.37 -1.49 11.75
N SER A 138 14.39 -1.60 13.09
CA SER A 138 15.47 -1.11 13.95
C SER A 138 15.79 0.38 13.74
N TRP A 139 14.81 1.18 13.31
CA TRP A 139 14.96 2.58 12.96
C TRP A 139 16.03 2.84 11.88
N LYS A 140 16.23 1.87 10.98
CA LYS A 140 17.21 1.95 9.88
C LYS A 140 16.52 2.26 8.56
N VAL A 141 17.27 2.87 7.65
CA VAL A 141 16.91 2.96 6.24
C VAL A 141 17.12 1.61 5.55
N ALA A 142 16.42 1.36 4.45
CA ALA A 142 16.40 0.03 3.81
C ALA A 142 17.76 -0.38 3.24
N THR A 143 18.52 0.55 2.68
CA THR A 143 19.89 0.29 2.18
C THR A 143 20.89 1.36 2.62
N THR A 144 22.19 1.06 2.47
CA THR A 144 23.27 2.04 2.64
C THR A 144 23.50 2.91 1.39
N GLY A 145 22.71 2.67 0.33
CA GLY A 145 22.75 3.39 -0.93
C GLY A 145 22.20 4.81 -0.82
N LEU A 146 22.39 5.57 -1.90
CA LEU A 146 21.97 6.96 -1.98
C LEU A 146 20.59 7.16 -2.62
N ASP A 147 19.84 6.07 -2.83
CA ASP A 147 18.53 6.07 -3.47
C ASP A 147 17.51 6.92 -2.66
N PRO A 148 16.81 7.88 -3.30
CA PRO A 148 15.69 8.60 -2.71
C PRO A 148 14.60 7.73 -2.09
N ASP A 149 14.30 6.55 -2.63
CA ASP A 149 13.28 5.64 -2.09
C ASP A 149 13.59 5.23 -0.63
N ASP A 150 14.89 5.11 -0.30
CA ASP A 150 15.34 4.75 1.05
C ASP A 150 15.18 5.90 2.06
N LEU A 151 15.04 7.14 1.58
CA LEU A 151 14.84 8.30 2.44
C LEU A 151 13.38 8.40 2.92
N LYS A 152 12.43 7.70 2.30
CA LYS A 152 11.01 7.85 2.64
C LYS A 152 10.73 7.51 4.10
N ALA A 153 11.39 6.47 4.64
CA ALA A 153 11.29 6.08 6.04
C ALA A 153 11.73 7.20 7.01
N GLY A 154 12.66 8.07 6.59
CA GLY A 154 13.12 9.21 7.37
C GLY A 154 12.01 10.20 7.73
N GLN A 155 11.04 10.40 6.83
CA GLN A 155 9.91 11.30 7.06
C GLN A 155 9.01 10.75 8.19
N VAL A 156 8.78 9.44 8.17
CA VAL A 156 7.99 8.74 9.18
C VAL A 156 8.71 8.75 10.52
N TYR A 157 10.00 8.38 10.56
CA TYR A 157 10.77 8.39 11.81
C TYR A 157 10.82 9.80 12.43
N HIS A 158 10.95 10.84 11.60
CA HIS A 158 10.94 12.22 12.06
C HIS A 158 9.60 12.59 12.70
N ALA A 159 8.49 12.25 12.06
CA ALA A 159 7.15 12.53 12.58
C ALA A 159 6.82 11.71 13.85
N LEU A 160 7.25 10.44 13.89
CA LEU A 160 7.13 9.61 15.09
C LEU A 160 7.98 10.15 16.24
N ASN A 161 9.20 10.61 16.00
CA ASN A 161 10.07 11.20 17.03
C ASN A 161 9.49 12.48 17.63
N ALA A 162 8.77 13.27 16.82
CA ALA A 162 8.06 14.44 17.32
C ALA A 162 6.91 14.08 18.27
N SER A 163 6.30 12.89 18.11
CA SER A 163 5.22 12.40 18.96
C SER A 163 5.72 11.56 20.15
N ASP A 164 6.78 10.80 19.95
CA ASP A 164 7.40 9.91 20.93
C ASP A 164 8.93 9.88 20.74
N PRO A 165 9.71 10.50 21.66
CA PRO A 165 11.17 10.57 21.57
C PRO A 165 11.90 9.23 21.56
N ARG A 166 11.22 8.11 21.86
CA ARG A 166 11.78 6.76 21.73
C ARG A 166 12.02 6.36 20.27
N ALA A 167 11.35 7.00 19.33
CA ALA A 167 11.62 6.81 17.91
C ALA A 167 13.02 7.33 17.58
N SER A 168 13.93 6.44 17.17
CA SER A 168 15.32 6.80 16.94
C SER A 168 15.52 7.47 15.59
N LEU A 169 16.30 8.54 15.58
CA LEU A 169 16.72 9.26 14.37
C LEU A 169 18.20 9.09 14.05
N THR A 170 18.94 8.29 14.82
CA THR A 170 20.40 8.15 14.67
C THR A 170 20.80 7.66 13.27
N SER A 171 20.12 6.64 12.74
CA SER A 171 20.43 6.14 11.40
C SER A 171 20.13 7.17 10.32
N MET A 172 19.05 7.94 10.49
CA MET A 172 18.64 8.94 9.52
C MET A 172 19.51 10.20 9.59
N ASP A 173 19.96 10.59 10.79
CA ASP A 173 20.96 11.64 10.99
C ASP A 173 22.27 11.33 10.23
N ALA A 174 22.76 10.08 10.35
CA ALA A 174 23.93 9.64 9.59
C ALA A 174 23.67 9.64 8.07
N ARG A 175 22.51 9.14 7.64
CA ARG A 175 22.13 9.07 6.21
C ARG A 175 21.99 10.45 5.56
N MET A 176 21.41 11.41 6.28
CA MET A 176 21.25 12.79 5.80
C MET A 176 22.58 13.53 5.76
N ALA A 177 23.46 13.33 6.75
CA ALA A 177 24.83 13.88 6.71
C ALA A 177 25.64 13.31 5.54
N GLN A 178 25.56 11.99 5.31
CA GLN A 178 26.20 11.36 4.14
C GLN A 178 25.64 11.95 2.83
N GLY A 179 24.32 12.03 2.70
CA GLY A 179 23.69 12.58 1.50
C GLY A 179 24.07 14.03 1.23
N LEU A 180 24.16 14.86 2.28
CA LEU A 180 24.60 16.25 2.13
C LEU A 180 26.01 16.34 1.53
N ALA A 181 26.89 15.42 1.91
CA ALA A 181 28.28 15.38 1.43
C ALA A 181 28.43 14.72 0.04
N THR A 182 27.66 13.67 -0.28
CA THR A 182 27.99 12.78 -1.40
C THR A 182 26.87 12.48 -2.38
N LEU A 183 25.61 12.86 -2.12
CA LEU A 183 24.50 12.59 -3.03
C LEU A 183 24.65 13.43 -4.31
N PRO A 184 24.81 12.83 -5.51
CA PRO A 184 24.81 13.60 -6.74
C PRO A 184 23.38 14.01 -7.10
N LEU A 185 23.22 15.14 -7.81
CA LEU A 185 21.90 15.69 -8.12
C LEU A 185 21.10 14.77 -9.05
N ASP A 186 21.81 14.05 -9.91
CA ASP A 186 21.24 13.13 -10.89
C ASP A 186 20.59 11.87 -10.32
N GLN A 187 20.70 11.66 -9.00
CA GLN A 187 19.91 10.63 -8.31
C GLN A 187 18.43 10.96 -8.20
N TYR A 188 18.00 12.19 -8.53
CA TYR A 188 16.59 12.57 -8.57
C TYR A 188 16.08 12.59 -10.02
N ASP A 189 16.49 11.61 -10.84
CA ASP A 189 16.15 11.52 -12.26
C ASP A 189 14.76 10.94 -12.58
N TRP A 190 13.90 10.86 -11.57
CA TRP A 190 12.50 10.51 -11.73
C TRP A 190 11.59 11.32 -10.80
N SER A 191 10.37 11.60 -11.26
CA SER A 191 9.41 12.44 -10.53
C SER A 191 9.09 11.95 -9.12
N ASP A 192 9.09 10.63 -8.90
CA ASP A 192 8.68 10.05 -7.62
C ASP A 192 9.71 10.35 -6.51
N ALA A 193 11.00 10.51 -6.87
CA ALA A 193 12.08 10.84 -5.94
C ALA A 193 11.80 12.12 -5.15
N LEU A 194 11.03 13.05 -5.75
CA LEU A 194 10.60 14.28 -5.10
C LEU A 194 9.84 13.97 -3.79
N PHE A 195 8.89 13.04 -3.82
CA PHE A 195 8.09 12.67 -2.65
C PHE A 195 8.86 11.80 -1.66
N MET A 196 9.77 10.95 -2.16
CA MET A 196 10.53 10.04 -1.30
C MET A 196 11.58 10.80 -0.49
N GLY A 197 12.20 11.80 -1.11
CA GLY A 197 13.40 12.43 -0.57
C GLY A 197 13.27 13.91 -0.17
N LEU A 198 12.64 14.77 -0.98
CA LEU A 198 12.71 16.23 -0.79
C LEU A 198 12.30 16.70 0.62
N PRO A 199 11.17 16.25 1.21
CA PRO A 199 10.71 16.74 2.52
C PRO A 199 11.70 16.48 3.66
N ASN A 200 12.55 15.45 3.55
CA ASN A 200 13.57 15.18 4.57
C ASN A 200 14.60 16.31 4.65
N TRP A 201 14.96 16.93 3.53
CA TRP A 201 15.99 17.98 3.52
C TRP A 201 15.52 19.23 4.29
N ALA A 202 14.25 19.64 4.11
CA ALA A 202 13.65 20.70 4.91
C ALA A 202 13.58 20.33 6.40
N SER A 203 13.10 19.12 6.71
CA SER A 203 12.99 18.63 8.08
C SER A 203 14.35 18.56 8.78
N TRP A 204 15.39 18.09 8.09
CA TRP A 204 16.75 17.99 8.64
C TRP A 204 17.45 19.33 8.78
N SER A 205 17.16 20.30 7.90
CA SER A 205 17.66 21.66 8.08
C SER A 205 17.22 22.24 9.42
N LYS A 206 15.92 22.13 9.74
CA LYS A 206 15.36 22.55 11.03
C LYS A 206 15.97 21.76 12.19
N ARG A 207 16.05 20.44 12.06
CA ARG A 207 16.57 19.54 13.11
C ARG A 207 18.05 19.79 13.44
N LYS A 208 18.88 20.05 12.44
CA LYS A 208 20.32 20.28 12.60
C LYS A 208 20.68 21.75 12.73
N ASN A 209 19.70 22.65 12.55
CA ASN A 209 19.91 24.08 12.44
C ASN A 209 20.99 24.41 11.40
N ASP A 210 20.88 23.79 10.23
CA ASP A 210 21.87 23.88 9.15
C ASP A 210 21.18 24.18 7.81
N PRO A 211 21.35 25.39 7.24
CA PRO A 211 20.72 25.77 5.98
C PRO A 211 21.30 25.06 4.75
N ALA A 212 22.44 24.37 4.86
CA ALA A 212 23.01 23.61 3.74
C ALA A 212 22.06 22.50 3.25
N TYR A 213 21.25 21.93 4.15
CA TYR A 213 20.21 20.97 3.77
C TYR A 213 19.13 21.61 2.89
N LEU A 214 18.74 22.88 3.13
CA LEU A 214 17.80 23.58 2.24
C LEU A 214 18.42 23.89 0.89
N ALA A 215 19.69 24.33 0.85
CA ALA A 215 20.39 24.53 -0.41
C ALA A 215 20.48 23.23 -1.23
N LYS A 216 20.67 22.08 -0.56
CA LYS A 216 20.64 20.77 -1.21
C LYS A 216 19.26 20.41 -1.74
N MET A 217 18.20 20.69 -0.98
CA MET A 217 16.81 20.51 -1.41
C MET A 217 16.50 21.29 -2.68
N ASP A 218 16.83 22.59 -2.70
CA ASP A 218 16.61 23.49 -3.82
C ASP A 218 17.35 22.96 -5.06
N ALA A 219 18.64 22.62 -4.92
CA ALA A 219 19.46 22.09 -6.02
C ALA A 219 18.93 20.76 -6.59
N LEU A 220 18.44 19.84 -5.73
CA LEU A 220 17.85 18.57 -6.18
C LEU A 220 16.56 18.82 -6.97
N TYR A 221 15.69 19.68 -6.44
CA TYR A 221 14.43 20.02 -7.10
C TYR A 221 14.64 20.73 -8.45
N GLU A 222 15.49 21.76 -8.49
CA GLU A 222 15.81 22.51 -9.71
C GLU A 222 16.45 21.61 -10.76
N TRP A 223 17.38 20.74 -10.36
CA TRP A 223 17.98 19.78 -11.26
C TRP A 223 16.92 18.83 -11.85
N SER A 224 16.05 18.21 -11.04
CA SER A 224 14.98 17.35 -11.57
C SER A 224 14.06 18.09 -12.53
N ARG A 225 13.68 19.33 -12.18
CA ARG A 225 12.77 20.16 -12.96
C ARG A 225 13.36 20.51 -14.32
N ASP A 226 14.61 20.96 -14.35
CA ASP A 226 15.20 21.64 -15.52
C ASP A 226 16.22 20.80 -16.27
N GLN A 227 16.83 19.82 -15.61
CA GLN A 227 17.93 18.99 -16.13
C GLN A 227 17.70 17.48 -15.97
N GLY A 228 16.61 17.06 -15.31
CA GLY A 228 16.42 15.68 -14.90
C GLY A 228 16.27 14.67 -16.05
N ALA A 229 15.99 15.14 -17.26
CA ALA A 229 15.96 14.28 -18.45
C ALA A 229 17.36 13.98 -19.01
N GLN A 230 18.40 14.64 -18.51
CA GLN A 230 19.80 14.47 -18.93
C GLN A 230 20.56 13.40 -18.12
N SER A 231 19.88 12.64 -17.25
CA SER A 231 20.54 11.60 -16.48
C SER A 231 21.08 10.47 -17.36
N ASP A 232 22.05 9.72 -16.83
CA ASP A 232 22.63 8.55 -17.49
C ASP A 232 21.60 7.45 -17.79
N ARG A 233 20.40 7.49 -17.18
CA ARG A 233 19.29 6.59 -17.50
C ARG A 233 18.88 6.67 -18.97
N CYS A 234 19.12 7.81 -19.62
CA CYS A 234 18.89 8.02 -21.04
C CYS A 234 20.16 8.27 -21.84
N ALA A 235 21.33 7.82 -21.34
CA ALA A 235 22.58 7.90 -22.08
C ALA A 235 22.42 7.31 -23.51
N GLY A 236 22.78 8.09 -24.51
CA GLY A 236 22.67 7.71 -25.92
C GLY A 236 21.28 7.90 -26.55
N ARG A 237 20.31 8.50 -25.84
CA ARG A 237 19.00 8.86 -26.39
C ARG A 237 18.89 10.39 -26.57
N ALA A 238 18.38 10.81 -27.73
CA ALA A 238 17.97 12.20 -27.93
C ALA A 238 16.71 12.51 -27.09
N VAL A 239 16.81 13.47 -26.19
CA VAL A 239 15.69 14.00 -25.39
C VAL A 239 15.41 15.44 -25.84
N PRO A 240 14.18 15.78 -26.27
CA PRO A 240 13.88 17.11 -26.81
C PRO A 240 13.77 18.21 -25.74
N GLN A 241 13.80 17.84 -24.46
CA GLN A 241 13.76 18.73 -23.32
C GLN A 241 14.76 18.23 -22.27
N SER A 242 15.45 19.16 -21.61
CA SER A 242 16.44 18.87 -20.56
C SER A 242 15.81 18.46 -19.23
N GLY A 243 14.65 19.03 -18.89
CA GLY A 243 13.97 18.82 -17.61
C GLY A 243 12.92 17.71 -17.61
N LEU A 244 12.47 17.29 -16.42
CA LEU A 244 11.33 16.37 -16.30
C LEU A 244 9.98 17.09 -16.23
N PHE A 245 9.96 18.38 -15.88
CA PHE A 245 8.72 19.16 -15.86
C PHE A 245 8.41 19.73 -17.24
N ASP A 246 7.22 19.45 -17.76
CA ASP A 246 6.71 20.03 -19.00
C ASP A 246 5.82 21.24 -18.67
N ALA A 247 6.36 22.45 -18.88
CA ALA A 247 5.66 23.69 -18.53
C ALA A 247 4.41 23.95 -19.39
N ALA A 248 4.35 23.41 -20.62
CA ALA A 248 3.20 23.57 -21.49
C ALA A 248 2.00 22.74 -21.00
N GLU A 249 2.28 21.56 -20.45
CA GLU A 249 1.25 20.67 -19.89
C GLU A 249 1.01 20.92 -18.41
N GLY A 250 1.94 21.54 -17.69
CA GLY A 250 1.89 21.70 -16.23
C GLY A 250 2.05 20.37 -15.49
N LEU A 251 2.75 19.40 -16.08
CA LEU A 251 2.89 18.03 -15.59
C LEU A 251 4.34 17.54 -15.65
N TRP A 252 4.65 16.55 -14.84
CA TRP A 252 5.95 15.90 -14.75
C TRP A 252 5.98 14.60 -15.55
N TYR A 253 6.94 14.49 -16.46
CA TYR A 253 7.35 13.20 -16.99
C TYR A 253 7.90 12.36 -15.86
N ARG A 254 7.60 11.06 -15.90
CA ARG A 254 8.07 10.13 -14.87
C ARG A 254 9.60 10.07 -14.81
N ASP A 255 10.24 9.98 -15.97
CA ASP A 255 11.68 10.08 -16.14
C ASP A 255 11.98 10.36 -17.62
N CYS A 256 13.26 10.51 -17.94
CA CYS A 256 13.76 10.83 -19.28
C CYS A 256 13.21 9.89 -20.39
N ARG A 257 12.77 8.66 -20.07
CA ARG A 257 12.26 7.70 -21.06
C ARG A 257 10.92 8.12 -21.68
N TYR A 258 10.21 9.05 -21.06
CA TYR A 258 8.92 9.54 -21.54
C TYR A 258 9.00 10.91 -22.21
N VAL A 259 10.12 11.62 -22.04
CA VAL A 259 10.35 12.92 -22.66
C VAL A 259 10.45 12.74 -24.17
N GLY A 260 9.55 13.38 -24.91
CA GLY A 260 9.48 13.31 -26.37
C GLY A 260 8.97 11.99 -26.96
N VAL A 261 8.51 11.05 -26.14
CA VAL A 261 7.99 9.76 -26.62
C VAL A 261 6.48 9.69 -26.34
N PRO A 262 5.64 9.78 -27.40
CA PRO A 262 4.20 9.70 -27.24
C PRO A 262 3.74 8.25 -27.02
N ASP A 263 2.52 8.10 -26.51
CA ASP A 263 1.82 6.81 -26.53
C ASP A 263 1.35 6.43 -27.94
N ALA A 264 0.73 5.24 -28.07
CA ALA A 264 0.19 4.75 -29.33
C ALA A 264 -0.90 5.66 -29.94
N GLY A 265 -1.52 6.53 -29.14
CA GLY A 265 -2.50 7.53 -29.59
C GLY A 265 -1.88 8.89 -29.93
N GLY A 266 -0.55 9.04 -29.86
CA GLY A 266 0.14 10.30 -30.12
C GLY A 266 0.17 11.28 -28.93
N ASN A 267 -0.32 10.88 -27.76
CA ASN A 267 -0.38 11.76 -26.58
C ASN A 267 0.95 11.73 -25.82
N LYS A 268 1.32 12.84 -25.19
CA LYS A 268 2.41 12.85 -24.21
C LYS A 268 2.06 11.95 -23.02
N VAL A 269 3.03 11.19 -22.53
CA VAL A 269 2.82 10.21 -21.44
C VAL A 269 3.08 10.84 -20.08
N PHE A 270 2.00 11.25 -19.41
CA PHE A 270 2.04 11.69 -18.00
C PHE A 270 1.33 10.69 -17.12
N TRP A 271 2.11 10.08 -16.23
CA TRP A 271 1.62 9.07 -15.32
C TRP A 271 0.94 9.70 -14.11
N GLY A 272 -0.30 9.28 -13.83
CA GLY A 272 -1.11 9.80 -12.74
C GLY A 272 -0.40 9.70 -11.40
N ARG A 273 0.12 8.52 -11.04
CA ARG A 273 0.78 8.35 -9.74
C ARG A 273 2.10 9.13 -9.66
N GLY A 274 2.89 9.18 -10.73
CA GLY A 274 4.14 9.96 -10.76
C GLY A 274 3.90 11.45 -10.52
N ASN A 275 2.85 12.00 -11.13
CA ASN A 275 2.42 13.37 -10.88
C ASN A 275 1.80 13.56 -9.49
N GLY A 276 1.10 12.55 -8.97
CA GLY A 276 0.62 12.52 -7.59
C GLY A 276 1.77 12.64 -6.59
N TRP A 277 2.86 11.88 -6.78
CA TRP A 277 4.06 11.98 -5.96
C TRP A 277 4.67 13.38 -6.04
N ALA A 278 4.90 13.90 -7.24
CA ALA A 278 5.48 15.24 -7.41
C ALA A 278 4.63 16.33 -6.73
N MET A 279 3.30 16.27 -6.86
CA MET A 279 2.39 17.25 -6.25
C MET A 279 2.34 17.14 -4.73
N ALA A 280 2.29 15.91 -4.19
CA ALA A 280 2.34 15.66 -2.76
C ALA A 280 3.68 16.10 -2.15
N ALA A 281 4.79 15.95 -2.87
CA ALA A 281 6.09 16.44 -2.46
C ALA A 281 6.11 17.96 -2.27
N MET A 282 5.45 18.71 -3.16
CA MET A 282 5.36 20.17 -3.01
C MET A 282 4.61 20.54 -1.73
N ALA A 283 3.49 19.85 -1.45
CA ALA A 283 2.72 20.06 -0.22
C ALA A 283 3.57 19.76 1.04
N ASP A 284 4.26 18.62 1.06
CA ASP A 284 5.11 18.21 2.19
C ASP A 284 6.31 19.16 2.39
N VAL A 285 6.92 19.66 1.32
CA VAL A 285 8.01 20.65 1.42
C VAL A 285 7.51 21.99 1.97
N ILE A 286 6.35 22.47 1.50
CA ILE A 286 5.75 23.71 1.99
C ILE A 286 5.46 23.62 3.50
N ASP A 287 4.95 22.48 3.97
CA ASP A 287 4.68 22.24 5.40
C ASP A 287 5.98 22.13 6.24
N ALA A 288 7.01 21.46 5.70
CA ALA A 288 8.27 21.25 6.41
C ALA A 288 9.15 22.51 6.49
N LEU A 289 8.98 23.47 5.58
CA LEU A 289 9.73 24.72 5.57
C LEU A 289 9.34 25.62 6.77
N PRO A 290 10.26 26.46 7.27
CA PRO A 290 9.92 27.47 8.27
C PRO A 290 8.80 28.40 7.77
N ALA A 291 7.87 28.75 8.66
CA ALA A 291 6.79 29.66 8.32
C ALA A 291 7.35 31.00 7.79
N GLY A 292 6.90 31.43 6.61
CA GLY A 292 7.36 32.65 5.94
C GLY A 292 8.71 32.54 5.22
N ASP A 293 9.33 31.35 5.15
CA ASP A 293 10.56 31.16 4.35
C ASP A 293 10.29 31.42 2.86
N ALA A 294 11.08 32.31 2.26
CA ALA A 294 10.95 32.68 0.85
C ALA A 294 11.19 31.50 -0.10
N ARG A 295 11.88 30.43 0.34
CA ARG A 295 12.04 29.19 -0.43
C ARG A 295 10.72 28.51 -0.74
N ALA A 296 9.65 28.77 0.02
CA ALA A 296 8.34 28.18 -0.27
C ALA A 296 7.77 28.67 -1.62
N VAL A 297 8.17 29.84 -2.11
CA VAL A 297 7.62 30.47 -3.32
C VAL A 297 7.66 29.56 -4.57
N PRO A 298 8.81 29.00 -4.99
CA PRO A 298 8.87 28.09 -6.14
C PRO A 298 8.04 26.81 -5.96
N TYR A 299 7.97 26.25 -4.75
CA TYR A 299 7.17 25.05 -4.47
C TYR A 299 5.66 25.35 -4.50
N GLN A 300 5.25 26.50 -3.95
CA GLN A 300 3.87 26.99 -4.04
C GLN A 300 3.46 27.26 -5.49
N ALA A 301 4.35 27.87 -6.28
CA ALA A 301 4.10 28.12 -7.70
C ALA A 301 3.93 26.81 -8.50
N MET A 302 4.76 25.80 -8.20
CA MET A 302 4.62 24.47 -8.80
C MET A 302 3.31 23.80 -8.38
N LEU A 303 2.98 23.83 -7.09
CA LEU A 303 1.72 23.27 -6.58
C LEU A 303 0.50 23.92 -7.24
N ARG A 304 0.48 25.24 -7.41
CA ARG A 304 -0.59 25.98 -8.12
C ARG A 304 -0.69 25.55 -9.58
N THR A 305 0.44 25.46 -10.28
CA THR A 305 0.50 25.04 -11.69
C THR A 305 -0.06 23.64 -11.88
N MET A 306 0.41 22.67 -11.08
CA MET A 306 -0.08 21.30 -11.14
C MET A 306 -1.55 21.21 -10.74
N ALA A 307 -1.96 21.89 -9.65
CA ALA A 307 -3.35 21.91 -9.19
C ALA A 307 -4.30 22.40 -10.28
N ALA A 308 -3.98 23.51 -10.95
CA ALA A 308 -4.78 24.06 -12.03
C ALA A 308 -4.93 23.07 -13.20
N ARG A 309 -3.87 22.31 -13.51
CA ARG A 309 -3.93 21.29 -14.55
C ARG A 309 -4.77 20.07 -14.15
N VAL A 310 -4.49 19.48 -12.99
CA VAL A 310 -5.05 18.17 -12.63
C VAL A 310 -6.55 18.23 -12.40
N ILE A 311 -7.12 19.34 -11.88
CA ILE A 311 -8.57 19.45 -11.71
C ILE A 311 -9.34 19.38 -13.03
N GLY A 312 -8.73 19.81 -14.14
CA GLY A 312 -9.31 19.69 -15.48
C GLY A 312 -9.20 18.28 -16.09
N LEU A 313 -8.45 17.39 -15.45
CA LEU A 313 -8.22 16.01 -15.87
C LEU A 313 -8.97 14.98 -15.00
N GLN A 314 -9.75 15.46 -14.03
CA GLN A 314 -10.52 14.59 -13.13
C GLN A 314 -11.67 13.92 -13.91
N GLY A 315 -11.83 12.61 -13.75
CA GLY A 315 -12.97 11.88 -14.29
C GLY A 315 -14.29 12.32 -13.68
N SER A 316 -15.40 12.04 -14.36
CA SER A 316 -16.76 12.31 -13.87
C SER A 316 -17.12 11.54 -12.60
N ASP A 317 -16.41 10.44 -12.34
CA ASP A 317 -16.48 9.64 -11.12
C ASP A 317 -15.61 10.17 -9.98
N GLY A 318 -15.03 11.37 -10.15
CA GLY A 318 -14.17 12.02 -9.18
C GLY A 318 -12.74 11.45 -9.12
N LEU A 319 -12.44 10.40 -9.88
CA LEU A 319 -11.15 9.72 -9.85
C LEU A 319 -10.28 10.13 -11.05
N TRP A 320 -8.96 10.07 -10.87
CA TRP A 320 -8.01 10.20 -11.98
C TRP A 320 -7.67 8.83 -12.57
N ARG A 321 -7.18 8.85 -13.81
CA ARG A 321 -6.75 7.65 -14.53
C ARG A 321 -5.24 7.55 -14.55
N SER A 322 -4.75 6.33 -14.80
CA SER A 322 -3.32 6.05 -14.79
C SER A 322 -2.55 6.86 -15.84
N SER A 323 -3.14 7.08 -17.02
CA SER A 323 -2.65 8.06 -18.00
C SER A 323 -3.48 9.34 -17.93
N LEU A 324 -2.84 10.47 -17.63
CA LEU A 324 -3.52 11.75 -17.42
C LEU A 324 -4.04 12.37 -18.71
N LEU A 325 -3.33 12.19 -19.83
CA LEU A 325 -3.70 12.76 -21.13
C LEU A 325 -4.34 11.75 -22.09
N ASN A 326 -4.44 10.48 -21.69
CA ASN A 326 -5.11 9.45 -22.48
C ASN A 326 -5.88 8.49 -21.56
N SER A 327 -6.94 9.00 -20.96
CA SER A 327 -7.82 8.22 -20.08
C SER A 327 -8.46 7.04 -20.80
N SER A 328 -8.70 7.12 -22.11
CA SER A 328 -9.24 6.01 -22.90
C SER A 328 -8.32 4.79 -23.00
N ALA A 329 -6.99 4.98 -22.95
CA ALA A 329 -6.05 3.85 -22.95
C ALA A 329 -6.06 3.08 -21.62
N PHE A 330 -6.36 3.76 -20.51
CA PHE A 330 -6.45 3.17 -19.18
C PHE A 330 -7.71 3.70 -18.47
N PRO A 331 -8.90 3.24 -18.87
CA PRO A 331 -10.17 3.84 -18.45
C PRO A 331 -10.56 3.48 -17.01
N ALA A 332 -9.94 2.45 -16.43
CA ALA A 332 -10.16 2.06 -15.05
C ALA A 332 -9.66 3.15 -14.09
N PRO A 333 -10.43 3.53 -13.06
CA PRO A 333 -9.98 4.47 -12.05
C PRO A 333 -8.69 4.02 -11.35
N GLU A 334 -7.82 4.97 -11.02
CA GLU A 334 -6.55 4.71 -10.35
C GLU A 334 -6.52 5.41 -8.99
N THR A 335 -6.50 4.59 -7.93
CA THR A 335 -6.74 5.04 -6.55
C THR A 335 -5.57 5.81 -5.96
N SER A 336 -4.33 5.36 -6.23
CA SER A 336 -3.15 5.96 -5.57
C SER A 336 -2.89 7.39 -6.07
N SER A 337 -2.97 7.63 -7.36
CA SER A 337 -2.87 8.97 -7.97
C SER A 337 -3.99 9.88 -7.49
N THR A 338 -5.24 9.40 -7.50
CA THR A 338 -6.37 10.17 -7.00
C THR A 338 -6.15 10.59 -5.55
N ALA A 339 -5.74 9.67 -4.69
CA ALA A 339 -5.52 9.96 -3.28
C ALA A 339 -4.38 10.99 -3.09
N LEU A 340 -3.29 10.88 -3.86
CA LEU A 340 -2.19 11.85 -3.79
C LEU A 340 -2.61 13.25 -4.28
N PHE A 341 -3.39 13.34 -5.36
CA PHE A 341 -3.93 14.62 -5.80
C PHE A 341 -4.89 15.21 -4.76
N ALA A 342 -5.78 14.39 -4.19
CA ALA A 342 -6.71 14.82 -3.17
C ALA A 342 -5.97 15.32 -1.90
N TYR A 343 -4.93 14.61 -1.48
CA TYR A 343 -4.03 15.03 -0.40
C TYR A 343 -3.38 16.38 -0.70
N ALA A 344 -2.69 16.51 -1.84
CA ALA A 344 -1.95 17.72 -2.17
C ALA A 344 -2.87 18.94 -2.37
N LEU A 345 -4.04 18.74 -2.97
CA LEU A 345 -5.08 19.77 -3.09
C LEU A 345 -5.59 20.19 -1.70
N ALA A 346 -5.88 19.24 -0.81
CA ALA A 346 -6.36 19.55 0.53
C ALA A 346 -5.30 20.28 1.37
N ALA A 347 -4.06 19.81 1.35
CA ALA A 347 -2.92 20.47 2.00
C ALA A 347 -2.65 21.87 1.42
N GLY A 348 -2.77 22.02 0.09
CA GLY A 348 -2.67 23.31 -0.59
C GLY A 348 -3.75 24.30 -0.16
N ILE A 349 -4.99 23.84 0.05
CA ILE A 349 -6.08 24.68 0.60
C ILE A 349 -5.78 25.06 2.06
N SER A 350 -5.36 24.08 2.88
CA SER A 350 -5.07 24.28 4.30
C SER A 350 -3.95 25.29 4.53
N SER A 351 -2.89 25.23 3.72
CA SER A 351 -1.76 26.18 3.78
C SER A 351 -2.07 27.57 3.20
N GLY A 352 -3.24 27.77 2.58
CA GLY A 352 -3.58 28.99 1.84
C GLY A 352 -2.85 29.12 0.49
N THR A 353 -2.14 28.09 0.03
CA THR A 353 -1.48 28.08 -1.27
C THR A 353 -2.49 28.03 -2.42
N LEU A 354 -3.60 27.32 -2.21
CA LEU A 354 -4.68 27.10 -3.16
C LEU A 354 -5.98 27.72 -2.66
N ASP A 355 -6.72 28.39 -3.55
CA ASP A 355 -8.02 28.97 -3.21
C ASP A 355 -9.07 27.89 -2.93
N ARG A 356 -9.70 27.97 -1.75
CA ARG A 356 -10.69 26.97 -1.32
C ARG A 356 -11.85 26.85 -2.29
N THR A 357 -12.37 27.97 -2.79
CA THR A 357 -13.56 27.98 -3.67
C THR A 357 -13.30 27.23 -4.96
N THR A 358 -12.11 27.41 -5.52
CA THR A 358 -11.69 26.79 -6.78
C THR A 358 -11.43 25.29 -6.63
N TYR A 359 -10.74 24.88 -5.57
CA TYR A 359 -10.18 23.52 -5.50
C TYR A 359 -10.98 22.55 -4.61
N LEU A 360 -11.78 23.04 -3.64
CA LEU A 360 -12.59 22.18 -2.77
C LEU A 360 -13.58 21.27 -3.52
N PRO A 361 -14.24 21.70 -4.62
CA PRO A 361 -15.12 20.81 -5.37
C PRO A 361 -14.40 19.58 -5.95
N ALA A 362 -13.17 19.75 -6.44
CA ALA A 362 -12.38 18.63 -6.96
C ALA A 362 -11.96 17.68 -5.83
N VAL A 363 -11.54 18.21 -4.68
CA VAL A 363 -11.24 17.41 -3.46
C VAL A 363 -12.45 16.62 -3.00
N THR A 364 -13.63 17.24 -3.00
CA THR A 364 -14.88 16.60 -2.54
C THR A 364 -15.27 15.43 -3.44
N ARG A 365 -15.25 15.63 -4.77
CA ARG A 365 -15.49 14.54 -5.73
C ARG A 365 -14.44 13.44 -5.63
N ALA A 366 -13.18 13.80 -5.41
CA ALA A 366 -12.11 12.83 -5.21
C ALA A 366 -12.38 11.94 -3.98
N TRP A 367 -12.78 12.55 -2.86
CA TRP A 367 -13.13 11.81 -1.65
C TRP A 367 -14.35 10.90 -1.84
N GLN A 368 -15.39 11.39 -2.51
CA GLN A 368 -16.56 10.58 -2.87
C GLN A 368 -16.15 9.40 -3.76
N GLY A 369 -15.37 9.62 -4.81
CA GLY A 369 -14.87 8.56 -5.68
C GLY A 369 -14.03 7.53 -4.91
N LEU A 370 -13.11 7.99 -4.06
CA LEU A 370 -12.27 7.11 -3.24
C LEU A 370 -13.12 6.24 -2.30
N THR A 371 -14.17 6.80 -1.70
CA THR A 371 -14.98 6.09 -0.69
C THR A 371 -16.10 5.22 -1.28
N THR A 372 -16.56 5.51 -2.49
CA THR A 372 -17.66 4.79 -3.15
C THR A 372 -17.18 3.80 -4.21
N VAL A 373 -16.05 4.09 -4.87
CA VAL A 373 -15.49 3.24 -5.93
C VAL A 373 -14.26 2.48 -5.43
N SER A 374 -13.32 3.12 -4.74
CA SER A 374 -12.04 2.48 -4.38
C SER A 374 -12.13 1.66 -3.09
N LEU A 375 -12.60 2.25 -1.99
CA LEU A 375 -12.74 1.64 -0.67
C LEU A 375 -13.96 0.69 -0.64
N LYS A 376 -13.73 -0.55 -0.22
CA LYS A 376 -14.77 -1.56 -0.10
C LYS A 376 -15.35 -1.59 1.32
N PRO A 377 -16.57 -2.12 1.51
CA PRO A 377 -17.17 -2.26 2.84
C PRO A 377 -16.30 -3.03 3.84
N SER A 378 -15.41 -3.91 3.36
CA SER A 378 -14.46 -4.65 4.19
C SER A 378 -13.29 -3.80 4.71
N GLY A 379 -13.05 -2.61 4.13
CA GLY A 379 -11.82 -1.84 4.31
C GLY A 379 -10.73 -2.12 3.27
N PHE A 380 -10.92 -3.13 2.40
CA PHE A 380 -10.04 -3.33 1.25
C PHE A 380 -10.10 -2.14 0.30
N VAL A 381 -8.94 -1.66 -0.14
CA VAL A 381 -8.79 -0.58 -1.12
C VAL A 381 -8.48 -1.19 -2.49
N SER A 382 -9.38 -1.00 -3.45
CA SER A 382 -9.22 -1.45 -4.84
C SER A 382 -8.74 -0.33 -5.77
N GLY A 383 -8.49 -0.64 -7.05
CA GLY A 383 -8.13 0.36 -8.06
C GLY A 383 -6.67 0.83 -7.94
N CYS A 384 -5.87 0.14 -7.13
CA CYS A 384 -4.46 0.43 -6.97
C CYS A 384 -3.66 -0.17 -8.13
N GLN A 385 -2.99 0.68 -8.92
CA GLN A 385 -2.03 0.19 -9.88
C GLN A 385 -0.80 -0.36 -9.13
N SER A 386 -0.35 -1.57 -9.45
CA SER A 386 0.88 -2.16 -8.90
C SER A 386 2.12 -1.28 -9.12
N VAL A 387 3.21 -1.63 -8.44
CA VAL A 387 4.52 -0.96 -8.61
C VAL A 387 4.90 -0.92 -10.09
N GLY A 388 5.40 0.22 -10.54
CA GLY A 388 5.71 0.47 -11.94
C GLY A 388 6.24 1.88 -12.15
N PHE A 389 6.52 2.19 -13.41
CA PHE A 389 7.15 3.45 -13.84
C PHE A 389 6.39 4.11 -14.99
N GLN A 390 5.14 3.71 -15.24
CA GLN A 390 4.33 4.18 -16.35
C GLN A 390 2.84 3.90 -16.14
N PRO A 391 1.95 4.50 -16.96
CA PRO A 391 0.55 4.13 -16.95
C PRO A 391 0.32 2.63 -17.19
N ALA A 392 -0.54 2.03 -16.37
CA ALA A 392 -0.94 0.64 -16.49
C ALA A 392 -2.35 0.44 -15.90
N GLY A 393 -2.96 -0.71 -16.21
CA GLY A 393 -4.24 -1.08 -15.63
C GLY A 393 -4.15 -1.36 -14.13
N SER A 394 -5.24 -1.08 -13.43
CA SER A 394 -5.42 -1.38 -12.00
C SER A 394 -6.38 -2.53 -11.81
N TYR A 395 -6.19 -3.31 -10.74
CA TYR A 395 -7.18 -4.31 -10.35
C TYR A 395 -8.32 -3.63 -9.58
N ALA A 396 -9.53 -3.72 -10.13
CA ALA A 396 -10.75 -3.20 -9.52
C ALA A 396 -11.73 -4.35 -9.26
N ALA A 397 -11.88 -4.73 -7.99
CA ALA A 397 -12.90 -5.69 -7.56
C ALA A 397 -13.22 -5.50 -6.08
N ALA A 398 -14.31 -6.12 -5.63
CA ALA A 398 -14.75 -6.06 -4.23
C ALA A 398 -13.80 -6.78 -3.24
N THR A 399 -13.00 -7.72 -3.72
CA THR A 399 -12.06 -8.53 -2.92
C THR A 399 -10.72 -8.65 -3.62
N PRO A 400 -9.60 -8.73 -2.89
CA PRO A 400 -8.30 -9.00 -3.50
C PRO A 400 -8.27 -10.40 -4.14
N ARG A 401 -7.52 -10.58 -5.24
CA ARG A 401 -7.30 -11.90 -5.88
C ARG A 401 -6.35 -12.74 -5.05
N THR A 402 -5.37 -12.08 -4.47
CA THR A 402 -4.39 -12.69 -3.59
C THR A 402 -4.84 -12.49 -2.15
N ALA A 403 -4.96 -13.59 -1.39
CA ALA A 403 -5.02 -13.47 0.07
C ALA A 403 -3.75 -12.75 0.55
N ALA A 404 -3.81 -12.10 1.71
CA ALA A 404 -2.66 -11.44 2.31
C ALA A 404 -1.50 -12.42 2.47
N THR A 405 -0.59 -12.47 1.50
CA THR A 405 0.49 -13.44 1.39
C THR A 405 1.70 -12.74 0.78
N ALA A 406 2.87 -12.98 1.37
CA ALA A 406 4.11 -12.36 0.94
C ALA A 406 4.38 -12.73 -0.53
N THR A 407 4.21 -11.77 -1.43
CA THR A 407 4.71 -11.91 -2.80
C THR A 407 6.20 -11.60 -2.83
N SER A 408 6.89 -12.04 -3.88
CA SER A 408 8.30 -11.72 -4.15
C SER A 408 8.60 -10.21 -4.27
N ALA A 409 7.58 -9.36 -4.25
CA ALA A 409 7.66 -7.89 -4.25
C ALA A 409 7.47 -7.26 -2.85
N GLY A 410 7.49 -8.05 -1.75
CA GLY A 410 7.28 -7.51 -0.39
C GLY A 410 5.88 -6.96 -0.11
N THR A 411 4.96 -7.17 -1.06
CA THR A 411 3.59 -6.69 -1.00
C THR A 411 2.70 -7.84 -0.58
N LEU A 412 2.02 -7.69 0.56
CA LEU A 412 1.14 -8.73 1.11
C LEU A 412 -0.20 -8.82 0.36
N ILE A 413 -0.65 -7.74 -0.26
CA ILE A 413 -1.80 -7.75 -1.19
C ILE A 413 -1.34 -7.13 -2.50
N ALA A 414 -1.01 -7.97 -3.50
CA ALA A 414 -0.49 -7.51 -4.79
C ALA A 414 -1.45 -6.53 -5.50
N ASP A 415 -2.75 -6.69 -5.22
CA ASP A 415 -3.84 -5.90 -5.78
C ASP A 415 -4.08 -4.56 -5.05
N SER A 416 -3.41 -4.35 -3.91
CA SER A 416 -3.46 -3.12 -3.11
C SER A 416 -2.14 -2.92 -2.37
N PRO A 417 -1.12 -2.39 -3.06
CA PRO A 417 0.16 -2.11 -2.42
C PRO A 417 0.04 -1.13 -1.24
N PRO A 418 0.89 -1.25 -0.19
CA PRO A 418 0.87 -0.39 0.99
C PRO A 418 0.85 1.11 0.67
N PHE A 419 1.66 1.57 -0.29
CA PHE A 419 1.68 2.98 -0.70
C PHE A 419 0.33 3.51 -1.17
N CYS A 420 -0.50 2.66 -1.79
CA CYS A 420 -1.80 3.07 -2.31
C CYS A 420 -2.76 3.39 -1.16
N VAL A 421 -2.72 2.55 -0.12
CA VAL A 421 -3.50 2.74 1.10
C VAL A 421 -2.95 3.94 1.87
N GLY A 422 -1.63 4.05 2.01
CA GLY A 422 -0.97 5.20 2.64
C GLY A 422 -1.39 6.53 2.03
N ALA A 423 -1.44 6.62 0.69
CA ALA A 423 -1.95 7.79 -0.01
C ALA A 423 -3.42 8.10 0.34
N LEU A 424 -4.28 7.08 0.44
CA LEU A 424 -5.69 7.25 0.86
C LEU A 424 -5.77 7.75 2.31
N LEU A 425 -4.92 7.25 3.21
CA LEU A 425 -4.86 7.71 4.59
C LEU A 425 -4.40 9.17 4.70
N LEU A 426 -3.38 9.56 3.92
CA LEU A 426 -2.95 10.96 3.79
C LEU A 426 -4.10 11.85 3.30
N ALA A 427 -4.78 11.44 2.23
CA ALA A 427 -5.91 12.17 1.67
C ALA A 427 -7.02 12.35 2.71
N GLY A 428 -7.49 11.26 3.32
CA GLY A 428 -8.57 11.31 4.32
C GLY A 428 -8.23 12.20 5.50
N SER A 429 -7.00 12.10 6.02
CA SER A 429 -6.54 12.91 7.15
C SER A 429 -6.49 14.41 6.81
N ALA A 430 -5.92 14.78 5.65
CA ALA A 430 -5.85 16.18 5.22
C ALA A 430 -7.24 16.76 4.89
N ILE A 431 -8.13 15.96 4.30
CA ILE A 431 -9.50 16.38 3.94
C ILE A 431 -10.36 16.55 5.20
N ALA A 432 -10.21 15.68 6.20
CA ALA A 432 -10.91 15.83 7.48
C ALA A 432 -10.57 17.17 8.16
N ALA A 433 -9.32 17.62 8.07
CA ALA A 433 -8.87 18.90 8.61
C ALA A 433 -9.55 20.11 7.92
N LEU A 434 -9.98 19.99 6.65
CA LEU A 434 -10.72 21.04 5.95
C LEU A 434 -12.16 21.24 6.45
N GLY A 435 -12.74 20.22 7.09
CA GLY A 435 -14.12 20.23 7.59
C GLY A 435 -14.28 20.94 8.94
N GLY A 436 -13.18 21.17 9.66
CA GLY A 436 -13.17 22.04 10.84
C GLY A 436 -13.03 23.50 10.42
N GLY A 437 -14.09 24.28 10.52
CA GLY A 437 -14.00 25.73 10.30
C GLY A 437 -13.01 26.38 11.28
N SER A 438 -12.04 27.10 10.73
CA SER A 438 -11.15 28.08 11.41
C SER A 438 -10.59 27.66 12.78
N THR A 439 -9.40 27.07 12.80
CA THR A 439 -8.53 27.12 13.98
C THR A 439 -7.89 28.51 14.04
N PRO A 440 -8.13 29.35 15.07
CA PRO A 440 -7.35 30.56 15.24
C PRO A 440 -5.91 30.16 15.56
N THR A 441 -4.97 30.85 14.92
CA THR A 441 -3.54 30.82 15.25
C THR A 441 -3.37 30.96 16.77
N PRO A 442 -2.62 30.05 17.46
CA PRO A 442 -2.33 30.25 18.86
C PRO A 442 -1.50 31.54 19.00
N THR A 443 -2.12 32.58 19.53
CA THR A 443 -1.43 33.79 19.94
C THR A 443 -0.57 33.42 21.13
N VAL A 444 0.75 33.45 20.95
CA VAL A 444 1.73 33.28 22.03
C VAL A 444 1.49 34.41 23.03
N THR A 445 0.94 34.08 24.20
CA THR A 445 0.91 35.00 25.34
C THR A 445 2.25 34.86 26.06
N PRO A 446 3.03 35.94 26.25
CA PRO A 446 4.32 35.85 26.93
C PRO A 446 4.13 35.44 28.39
N THR A 447 4.80 34.36 28.79
CA THR A 447 4.83 33.86 30.17
C THR A 447 5.52 34.86 31.08
N VAL A 448 4.74 35.52 31.94
CA VAL A 448 5.28 36.25 33.10
C VAL A 448 5.69 35.23 34.16
N THR A 449 6.94 35.28 34.59
CA THR A 449 7.48 34.48 35.71
C THR A 449 6.88 34.95 37.03
N PRO A 450 6.16 34.11 37.80
CA PRO A 450 5.77 34.47 39.15
C PRO A 450 6.87 34.12 40.17
N THR A 451 7.19 35.12 40.98
CA THR A 451 8.05 35.07 42.17
C THR A 451 7.49 34.11 43.23
N ALA A 452 8.39 33.35 43.87
CA ALA A 452 8.05 32.39 44.92
C ALA A 452 7.38 33.06 46.13
N THR A 453 6.27 32.49 46.58
CA THR A 453 5.63 32.79 47.88
C THR A 453 5.40 31.48 48.64
N ALA A 454 5.64 31.52 49.96
CA ALA A 454 5.79 30.36 50.84
C ALA A 454 4.54 29.49 50.99
N THR A 455 4.79 28.18 51.07
CA THR A 455 3.84 27.08 51.27
C THR A 455 3.25 27.06 52.69
N PRO A 456 1.92 27.04 52.86
CA PRO A 456 1.30 26.58 54.11
C PRO A 456 1.14 25.05 54.14
N THR A 457 1.37 24.48 55.32
CA THR A 457 1.31 23.05 55.66
C THR A 457 -0.04 22.40 55.32
N PRO A 458 -0.08 21.21 54.67
CA PRO A 458 -1.34 20.53 54.37
C PRO A 458 -1.91 19.77 55.58
N THR A 459 -3.20 19.95 55.83
CA THR A 459 -4.04 19.11 56.68
C THR A 459 -4.53 17.88 55.91
N ALA A 460 -4.49 16.71 56.55
CA ALA A 460 -4.89 15.44 55.96
C ALA A 460 -6.36 15.41 55.52
N THR A 461 -6.60 15.08 54.26
CA THR A 461 -7.94 14.81 53.68
C THR A 461 -8.02 13.33 53.30
N ALA A 462 -9.15 12.70 53.60
CA ALA A 462 -9.38 11.26 53.51
C ALA A 462 -9.28 10.71 52.07
N THR A 463 -8.64 9.55 51.96
CA THR A 463 -8.51 8.71 50.76
C THR A 463 -9.88 8.26 50.23
N PRO A 464 -10.19 8.40 48.92
CA PRO A 464 -11.38 7.79 48.35
C PRO A 464 -11.21 6.27 48.25
N THR A 465 -12.18 5.55 48.80
CA THR A 465 -12.28 4.08 48.73
C THR A 465 -12.52 3.65 47.29
N ARG A 466 -11.67 2.76 46.76
CA ARG A 466 -11.87 2.12 45.45
C ARG A 466 -13.09 1.21 45.50
N THR A 467 -14.03 1.42 44.59
CA THR A 467 -15.09 0.44 44.28
C THR A 467 -14.44 -0.77 43.62
N PRO A 468 -14.67 -2.01 44.10
CA PRO A 468 -14.13 -3.19 43.47
C PRO A 468 -14.81 -3.46 42.12
N THR A 469 -13.99 -3.58 41.07
CA THR A 469 -14.40 -4.18 39.78
C THR A 469 -14.82 -5.63 40.02
N PRO A 470 -15.98 -6.08 39.51
CA PRO A 470 -16.42 -7.46 39.72
C PRO A 470 -15.44 -8.43 39.05
N THR A 471 -14.88 -9.33 39.85
CA THR A 471 -14.15 -10.52 39.38
C THR A 471 -15.12 -11.41 38.59
N PRO A 472 -14.87 -11.75 37.32
CA PRO A 472 -15.71 -12.70 36.61
C PRO A 472 -15.65 -14.06 37.30
N THR A 473 -16.81 -14.57 37.69
CA THR A 473 -16.98 -15.95 38.18
C THR A 473 -16.67 -16.91 37.02
N PRO A 474 -15.82 -17.94 37.21
CA PRO A 474 -15.56 -18.92 36.16
C PRO A 474 -16.84 -19.71 35.85
N THR A 475 -17.38 -19.52 34.65
CA THR A 475 -18.44 -20.36 34.11
C THR A 475 -17.88 -21.77 33.88
N PRO A 476 -18.46 -22.81 34.51
CA PRO A 476 -17.99 -24.18 34.33
C PRO A 476 -18.14 -24.61 32.86
N GLY A 477 -17.03 -24.99 32.23
CA GLY A 477 -17.01 -25.57 30.87
C GLY A 477 -16.20 -24.80 29.81
N VAL A 478 -15.66 -23.62 30.14
CA VAL A 478 -14.86 -22.83 29.19
C VAL A 478 -13.36 -23.15 29.35
N SER A 479 -12.72 -23.57 28.26
CA SER A 479 -11.30 -23.94 28.23
C SER A 479 -10.39 -22.69 28.22
N GLY A 480 -9.40 -22.62 29.12
CA GLY A 480 -8.48 -21.48 29.21
C GLY A 480 -7.33 -21.49 28.19
N PRO A 481 -6.30 -20.64 28.41
CA PRO A 481 -5.07 -20.66 27.61
C PRO A 481 -4.38 -22.02 27.66
N GLY A 482 -3.92 -22.51 26.52
CA GLY A 482 -3.31 -23.83 26.41
C GLY A 482 -3.42 -24.45 25.02
N ARG A 483 -2.79 -25.61 24.85
CA ARG A 483 -2.85 -26.40 23.61
C ARG A 483 -3.82 -27.57 23.78
N TYR A 484 -4.77 -27.67 22.86
CA TYR A 484 -5.86 -28.65 22.86
C TYR A 484 -5.72 -29.54 21.64
N GLN A 485 -5.38 -30.81 21.86
CA GLN A 485 -5.27 -31.80 20.80
C GLN A 485 -6.64 -32.11 20.19
N GLU A 486 -6.65 -32.71 19.00
CA GLU A 486 -7.87 -33.21 18.35
C GLU A 486 -8.71 -34.12 19.26
N THR A 487 -8.08 -34.85 20.17
CA THR A 487 -8.76 -35.72 21.15
C THR A 487 -9.39 -34.98 22.33
N SER A 488 -9.20 -33.66 22.45
CA SER A 488 -9.70 -32.89 23.58
C SER A 488 -11.23 -32.94 23.70
N PRO A 489 -11.78 -33.18 24.91
CA PRO A 489 -13.22 -33.12 25.13
C PRO A 489 -13.79 -31.69 25.01
N ALA A 490 -12.94 -30.66 24.93
CA ALA A 490 -13.35 -29.28 24.67
C ALA A 490 -13.83 -29.04 23.22
N LEU A 491 -13.53 -29.98 22.30
CA LEU A 491 -13.89 -29.90 20.89
C LEU A 491 -15.16 -30.71 20.61
N THR A 492 -16.21 -30.02 20.15
CA THR A 492 -17.44 -30.65 19.67
C THR A 492 -17.41 -30.75 18.17
N ARG A 493 -17.65 -31.95 17.62
CA ARG A 493 -17.64 -32.21 16.18
C ARG A 493 -19.04 -32.51 15.65
N SER A 494 -19.34 -32.02 14.45
CA SER A 494 -20.53 -32.38 13.67
C SER A 494 -20.13 -32.94 12.31
N GLY A 495 -20.94 -33.87 11.79
CA GLY A 495 -20.65 -34.63 10.58
C GLY A 495 -19.80 -35.88 10.84
N THR A 496 -19.41 -36.58 9.77
CA THR A 496 -18.58 -37.79 9.86
C THR A 496 -17.11 -37.43 9.94
N TRP A 497 -16.43 -37.88 10.99
CA TRP A 497 -15.00 -37.65 11.21
C TRP A 497 -14.25 -38.98 11.31
N THR A 498 -13.01 -38.98 10.86
CA THR A 498 -12.09 -40.11 10.95
C THR A 498 -10.82 -39.64 11.63
N THR A 499 -10.34 -40.42 12.60
CA THR A 499 -9.07 -40.17 13.30
C THR A 499 -7.93 -40.88 12.60
N LEU A 500 -6.78 -40.22 12.49
CA LEU A 500 -5.54 -40.74 11.96
C LEU A 500 -4.48 -40.70 13.06
N LYS A 501 -3.72 -41.79 13.20
CA LYS A 501 -2.50 -41.78 14.01
C LYS A 501 -1.31 -41.42 13.12
N ALA A 502 -0.55 -40.42 13.52
CA ALA A 502 0.70 -40.06 12.87
C ALA A 502 1.61 -39.34 13.86
N ALA A 503 2.79 -39.91 14.14
CA ALA A 503 3.76 -39.32 15.07
C ALA A 503 4.21 -37.90 14.66
N SER A 504 4.06 -37.55 13.39
CA SER A 504 4.35 -36.22 12.85
C SER A 504 3.29 -35.16 13.17
N ASP A 505 2.07 -35.55 13.54
CA ASP A 505 1.05 -34.62 14.03
C ASP A 505 1.35 -34.21 15.48
N ASP A 506 0.76 -33.12 15.94
CA ASP A 506 0.79 -32.72 17.33
C ASP A 506 0.07 -33.79 18.18
N GLY A 507 0.60 -34.14 19.35
CA GLY A 507 0.05 -35.22 20.18
C GLY A 507 0.04 -36.64 19.56
N GLY A 508 0.52 -36.82 18.32
CA GLY A 508 0.60 -38.11 17.63
C GLY A 508 -0.65 -38.52 16.83
N GLY A 509 -1.62 -37.62 16.64
CA GLY A 509 -2.84 -37.90 15.89
C GLY A 509 -3.53 -36.66 15.33
N SER A 510 -4.46 -36.86 14.39
CA SER A 510 -5.33 -35.83 13.85
C SER A 510 -6.71 -36.39 13.54
N ALA A 511 -7.72 -35.53 13.44
CA ALA A 511 -9.06 -35.89 13.02
C ALA A 511 -9.38 -35.18 11.71
N TYR A 512 -9.99 -35.85 10.74
CA TYR A 512 -10.40 -35.22 9.50
C TYR A 512 -11.79 -35.64 9.04
N SER A 513 -12.38 -34.84 8.18
CA SER A 513 -13.64 -35.11 7.50
C SER A 513 -13.52 -34.80 6.01
N THR A 514 -14.21 -35.59 5.20
CA THR A 514 -14.43 -35.35 3.76
C THR A 514 -15.82 -34.79 3.47
N GLY A 515 -16.68 -34.67 4.50
CA GLY A 515 -18.03 -34.13 4.39
C GLY A 515 -18.01 -32.61 4.15
N ALA A 516 -18.85 -32.12 3.23
CA ALA A 516 -18.84 -30.71 2.82
C ALA A 516 -19.44 -29.73 3.86
N THR A 517 -19.97 -30.24 4.96
CA THR A 517 -20.62 -29.45 6.03
C THR A 517 -20.11 -29.80 7.43
N ALA A 518 -19.10 -30.65 7.54
CA ALA A 518 -18.54 -31.06 8.83
C ALA A 518 -17.97 -29.85 9.59
N THR A 519 -18.12 -29.83 10.91
CA THR A 519 -17.60 -28.77 11.76
C THR A 519 -16.87 -29.32 12.98
N THR A 520 -15.96 -28.54 13.53
CA THR A 520 -15.40 -28.74 14.87
C THR A 520 -15.39 -27.39 15.58
N THR A 521 -15.95 -27.34 16.78
CA THR A 521 -16.20 -26.10 17.53
C THR A 521 -15.65 -26.21 18.94
N MET A 522 -15.13 -25.10 19.47
CA MET A 522 -14.61 -25.00 20.83
C MET A 522 -14.99 -23.65 21.44
N THR A 523 -15.45 -23.67 22.69
CA THR A 523 -15.62 -22.45 23.51
C THR A 523 -14.44 -22.33 24.47
N PHE A 524 -13.81 -21.17 24.49
CA PHE A 524 -12.59 -20.90 25.24
C PHE A 524 -12.62 -19.53 25.92
N THR A 525 -11.74 -19.33 26.90
CA THR A 525 -11.47 -18.03 27.52
C THR A 525 -10.02 -17.67 27.26
N GLY A 526 -9.78 -16.47 26.77
CA GLY A 526 -8.46 -16.04 26.35
C GLY A 526 -8.52 -14.84 25.41
N THR A 527 -7.35 -14.42 24.96
CA THR A 527 -7.13 -13.26 24.08
C THR A 527 -6.75 -13.66 22.66
N GLY A 528 -6.78 -14.94 22.33
CA GLY A 528 -6.50 -15.40 20.96
C GLY A 528 -6.60 -16.90 20.78
N VAL A 529 -6.70 -17.32 19.51
CA VAL A 529 -6.79 -18.72 19.12
C VAL A 529 -6.00 -18.98 17.82
N GLN A 530 -5.31 -20.11 17.75
CA GLN A 530 -4.64 -20.61 16.55
C GLN A 530 -5.16 -21.98 16.18
N TRP A 531 -5.32 -22.22 14.88
CA TRP A 531 -5.66 -23.52 14.33
C TRP A 531 -4.40 -24.21 13.80
N ILE A 532 -4.06 -25.33 14.42
CA ILE A 532 -2.96 -26.20 13.98
C ILE A 532 -3.54 -27.32 13.12
N SER A 533 -2.92 -27.53 11.97
CA SER A 533 -3.36 -28.52 11.01
C SER A 533 -2.27 -28.94 10.03
N ARG A 534 -2.62 -29.89 9.16
CA ARG A 534 -1.78 -30.22 7.99
C ARG A 534 -2.08 -29.31 6.81
N LEU A 535 -1.05 -29.00 6.03
CA LEU A 535 -1.24 -28.67 4.61
C LEU A 535 -1.02 -29.96 3.82
N SER A 536 -1.88 -30.30 2.87
CA SER A 536 -1.76 -31.60 2.16
C SER A 536 -2.40 -31.58 0.78
N PRO A 537 -2.08 -32.57 -0.09
CA PRO A 537 -2.70 -32.66 -1.41
C PRO A 537 -4.22 -32.83 -1.37
N SER A 538 -4.78 -33.29 -0.25
CA SER A 538 -6.22 -33.49 -0.08
C SER A 538 -6.92 -32.38 0.70
N GLY A 539 -6.17 -31.35 1.13
CA GLY A 539 -6.71 -30.24 1.91
C GLY A 539 -7.77 -29.46 1.14
N GLY A 540 -8.91 -29.22 1.77
CA GLY A 540 -9.97 -28.38 1.21
C GLY A 540 -9.82 -26.93 1.58
N ILE A 541 -10.72 -26.12 1.05
CA ILE A 541 -10.93 -24.75 1.53
C ILE A 541 -11.92 -24.85 2.70
N ASN A 542 -11.49 -24.45 3.88
CA ASN A 542 -12.30 -24.52 5.09
C ASN A 542 -12.58 -23.12 5.64
N GLU A 543 -13.73 -22.93 6.27
CA GLU A 543 -14.10 -21.67 6.90
C GLU A 543 -13.77 -21.68 8.39
N VAL A 544 -13.39 -20.53 8.91
CA VAL A 544 -13.25 -20.28 10.35
C VAL A 544 -14.31 -19.28 10.77
N TYR A 545 -15.05 -19.63 11.81
CA TYR A 545 -16.00 -18.75 12.48
C TYR A 545 -15.47 -18.45 13.88
N LEU A 546 -15.56 -17.19 14.28
CA LEU A 546 -15.29 -16.74 15.64
C LEU A 546 -16.54 -15.99 16.12
N ASP A 547 -17.07 -16.41 17.27
CA ASP A 547 -18.29 -15.89 17.88
C ASP A 547 -19.48 -15.86 16.91
N GLY A 548 -19.59 -16.93 16.10
CA GLY A 548 -20.65 -17.10 15.10
C GLY A 548 -20.44 -16.32 13.80
N VAL A 549 -19.42 -15.47 13.71
CA VAL A 549 -19.09 -14.68 12.52
C VAL A 549 -17.99 -15.36 11.73
N ARG A 550 -18.16 -15.50 10.40
CA ARG A 550 -17.10 -16.07 9.54
C ARG A 550 -15.93 -15.09 9.45
N VAL A 551 -14.78 -15.45 10.00
CA VAL A 551 -13.57 -14.63 10.06
C VAL A 551 -12.49 -15.03 9.08
N ALA A 552 -12.50 -16.27 8.56
CA ALA A 552 -11.54 -16.68 7.55
C ALA A 552 -12.05 -17.78 6.61
N ARG A 553 -11.39 -17.89 5.45
CA ARG A 553 -11.42 -19.03 4.53
C ARG A 553 -9.97 -19.46 4.28
N ILE A 554 -9.66 -20.72 4.58
CA ILE A 554 -8.30 -21.26 4.60
C ILE A 554 -8.21 -22.36 3.55
N ASP A 555 -7.48 -22.12 2.45
CA ASP A 555 -7.05 -23.18 1.55
C ASP A 555 -5.91 -23.96 2.20
N ARG A 556 -6.11 -25.25 2.40
CA ARG A 556 -5.13 -26.13 3.03
C ARG A 556 -4.41 -27.04 2.04
N TYR A 557 -4.56 -26.76 0.76
CA TYR A 557 -3.84 -27.45 -0.28
C TYR A 557 -2.33 -27.19 -0.17
N SER A 558 -1.56 -28.27 -0.33
CA SER A 558 -0.13 -28.22 -0.61
C SER A 558 0.22 -29.46 -1.45
N SER A 559 1.12 -29.34 -2.43
CA SER A 559 1.55 -30.47 -3.26
C SER A 559 2.28 -31.56 -2.46
N THR A 560 2.82 -31.20 -1.30
CA THR A 560 3.42 -32.12 -0.32
C THR A 560 2.77 -31.96 1.05
N THR A 561 2.68 -33.05 1.82
CA THR A 561 2.10 -32.99 3.17
C THR A 561 3.06 -32.31 4.13
N GLN A 562 2.59 -31.27 4.81
CA GLN A 562 3.30 -30.55 5.87
C GLN A 562 2.51 -30.69 7.17
N TYR A 563 3.19 -31.06 8.25
CA TYR A 563 2.58 -31.35 9.55
C TYR A 563 2.71 -30.17 10.52
N ARG A 564 1.85 -30.12 11.55
CA ARG A 564 1.89 -29.14 12.66
C ARG A 564 1.94 -27.68 12.21
N ARG A 565 1.22 -27.34 11.14
CA ARG A 565 1.20 -25.98 10.61
C ARG A 565 0.12 -25.18 11.30
N THR A 566 0.46 -23.99 11.80
CA THR A 566 -0.56 -22.98 12.11
C THR A 566 -1.16 -22.51 10.79
N VAL A 567 -2.39 -22.95 10.50
CA VAL A 567 -3.09 -22.61 9.25
C VAL A 567 -3.97 -21.36 9.41
N TRP A 568 -4.23 -20.94 10.65
CA TRP A 568 -4.94 -19.70 10.97
C TRP A 568 -4.60 -19.23 12.39
N THR A 569 -4.64 -17.93 12.62
CA THR A 569 -4.49 -17.28 13.93
C THR A 569 -5.50 -16.13 13.99
N SER A 570 -6.22 -16.01 15.10
CA SER A 570 -7.14 -14.88 15.32
C SER A 570 -6.38 -13.57 15.48
N ALA A 571 -7.09 -12.45 15.28
CA ALA A 571 -6.67 -11.19 15.89
C ALA A 571 -6.65 -11.33 17.42
N VAL A 572 -6.03 -10.37 18.11
CA VAL A 572 -6.14 -10.29 19.58
C VAL A 572 -7.60 -10.03 19.93
N LEU A 573 -8.14 -10.89 20.76
CA LEU A 573 -9.51 -10.85 21.23
C LEU A 573 -9.56 -10.10 22.56
N PRO A 574 -10.67 -9.39 22.86
CA PRO A 574 -10.92 -8.92 24.21
C PRO A 574 -10.78 -10.07 25.20
N ALA A 575 -10.22 -9.82 26.38
CA ALA A 575 -10.17 -10.86 27.41
C ALA A 575 -11.60 -11.28 27.77
N GLY A 576 -11.97 -12.53 27.46
CA GLY A 576 -13.34 -12.99 27.62
C GLY A 576 -13.57 -14.39 27.07
N VAL A 577 -14.84 -14.79 27.07
CA VAL A 577 -15.29 -16.08 26.53
C VAL A 577 -15.58 -15.92 25.05
N HIS A 578 -15.00 -16.79 24.23
CA HIS A 578 -15.15 -16.83 22.78
C HIS A 578 -15.47 -18.25 22.30
N THR A 579 -16.06 -18.36 21.11
CA THR A 579 -16.32 -19.63 20.44
C THR A 579 -15.68 -19.64 19.05
N VAL A 580 -14.77 -20.58 18.79
CA VAL A 580 -14.20 -20.82 17.45
C VAL A 580 -14.86 -22.06 16.82
N SER A 581 -15.15 -22.00 15.52
CA SER A 581 -15.61 -23.13 14.72
C SER A 581 -14.84 -23.24 13.41
N PHE A 582 -14.32 -24.43 13.09
CA PHE A 582 -13.75 -24.73 11.78
C PHE A 582 -14.74 -25.58 10.99
N ARG A 583 -15.10 -25.12 9.79
CA ARG A 583 -16.16 -25.67 8.97
C ARG A 583 -15.64 -26.11 7.60
N ALA A 584 -16.00 -27.31 7.19
CA ALA A 584 -15.73 -27.81 5.86
C ALA A 584 -16.59 -27.07 4.82
N THR A 585 -16.11 -26.99 3.59
CA THR A 585 -16.89 -26.46 2.46
C THR A 585 -16.86 -27.45 1.30
N ALA A 586 -17.66 -27.17 0.26
CA ALA A 586 -17.58 -27.90 -0.99
C ALA A 586 -16.35 -27.52 -1.84
N ASP A 587 -15.67 -26.43 -1.48
CA ASP A 587 -14.61 -25.82 -2.28
C ASP A 587 -13.25 -26.48 -2.01
N ARG A 588 -12.42 -26.50 -3.05
CA ARG A 588 -11.02 -26.92 -2.98
C ARG A 588 -10.21 -26.22 -4.05
N ASN A 589 -8.90 -26.14 -3.84
CA ASN A 589 -7.96 -25.82 -4.90
C ASN A 589 -8.15 -26.78 -6.10
N PRO A 590 -8.14 -26.32 -7.36
CA PRO A 590 -8.22 -27.21 -8.52
C PRO A 590 -7.13 -28.28 -8.55
N ALA A 591 -5.96 -27.99 -7.97
CA ALA A 591 -4.85 -28.93 -7.86
C ALA A 591 -4.98 -29.91 -6.67
N ALA A 592 -5.97 -29.71 -5.78
CA ALA A 592 -6.22 -30.58 -4.65
C ALA A 592 -6.93 -31.87 -5.06
N LYS A 593 -6.41 -33.00 -4.57
CA LYS A 593 -6.97 -34.34 -4.73
C LYS A 593 -8.24 -34.54 -3.89
N GLY A 594 -8.47 -33.69 -2.89
CA GLY A 594 -9.57 -33.79 -1.94
C GLY A 594 -10.06 -32.42 -1.47
N ARG A 595 -11.00 -32.43 -0.53
CA ARG A 595 -11.57 -31.23 0.12
C ARG A 595 -11.66 -31.40 1.64
N THR A 596 -10.65 -32.01 2.24
CA THR A 596 -10.72 -32.40 3.64
C THR A 596 -10.67 -31.18 4.56
N LEU A 597 -11.47 -31.22 5.63
CA LEU A 597 -11.23 -30.48 6.86
C LEU A 597 -10.45 -31.40 7.79
N LEU A 598 -9.33 -30.94 8.35
CA LEU A 598 -8.55 -31.71 9.33
C LEU A 598 -8.22 -30.86 10.56
N LEU A 599 -8.20 -31.45 11.74
CA LEU A 599 -7.82 -30.80 12.98
C LEU A 599 -6.67 -31.60 13.58
N ASP A 600 -5.56 -30.91 13.82
CA ASP A 600 -4.41 -31.42 14.55
C ASP A 600 -4.52 -30.92 16.00
N ALA A 601 -4.44 -29.60 16.21
CA ALA A 601 -4.65 -28.99 17.52
C ALA A 601 -5.26 -27.58 17.43
N VAL A 602 -5.69 -27.05 18.58
CA VAL A 602 -6.08 -25.65 18.79
C VAL A 602 -5.21 -25.08 19.90
N LEU A 603 -4.64 -23.90 19.69
CA LEU A 603 -3.86 -23.19 20.71
C LEU A 603 -4.60 -21.93 21.15
N ILE A 604 -4.88 -21.81 22.44
CA ILE A 604 -5.51 -20.63 23.05
C ILE A 604 -4.44 -19.80 23.78
N THR A 605 -4.42 -18.49 23.55
CA THR A 605 -3.55 -17.55 24.26
C THR A 605 -4.34 -16.79 25.33
N GLY A 606 -3.67 -16.48 26.45
CA GLY A 606 -4.23 -15.78 27.61
C GLY A 606 -3.81 -14.33 27.65
#